data_AF-A0A170VA11-F1
#
_entry.id   AF-A0A170VA11-F1
#
_cell.length_a   1.000
_cell.length_b   1.000
_cell.length_c   1.000
_cell.angle_alpha   90.00
_cell.angle_beta   90.00
_cell.angle_gamma   90.00
#
_symmetry.space_group_name_H-M   'P 1'
#
loop_
_entity.id
_entity.type
_entity.pdbx_description
1 polymer ?
#
loop_
_entity_poly.entity_id
_entity_poly.type
_entity_poly.pdbx_seq_one_letter_code
_entity_poly.pdbx_strand_id
1 'polypeptide(L)'
;WFWWIYYFPPYVRNYDRSWKMEIMEAMLFSQSLVIDCGYDAHMNNAELSNCAKQILLLFAENRSHREPFNLHFCNAPRDNKLVMKIEKSLPTMYNPDFPLNITEKHYTEVFPKEKLVYLTPHCREELKEYNDDDIYIIGAMVDKVNNEPLSLG
;
A
#
# COMPACT_ATOMS: atom_id res chain seq x y z
N TRP A 1 13.98 -14.91 -13.00
CA TRP A 1 13.12 -14.58 -11.84
C TRP A 1 13.64 -13.45 -10.94
N PHE A 2 14.64 -12.65 -11.38
CA PHE A 2 15.05 -11.39 -10.75
C PHE A 2 15.59 -10.44 -11.83
N TRP A 3 14.77 -10.09 -12.82
CA TRP A 3 15.18 -9.18 -13.90
C TRP A 3 14.30 -7.95 -14.09
N TRP A 4 13.21 -7.78 -13.33
CA TRP A 4 12.30 -6.63 -13.51
C TRP A 4 12.65 -5.38 -12.71
N ILE A 5 13.51 -5.47 -11.68
CA ILE A 5 13.96 -4.29 -10.90
C ILE A 5 14.96 -3.40 -11.67
N TYR A 6 15.54 -3.87 -12.77
CA TYR A 6 16.46 -3.08 -13.63
C TYR A 6 15.78 -2.53 -14.90
N TYR A 7 14.50 -2.85 -15.15
CA TYR A 7 13.73 -2.34 -16.28
C TYR A 7 12.76 -1.21 -15.88
N PHE A 8 12.86 -0.67 -14.66
CA PHE A 8 12.52 0.74 -14.49
C PHE A 8 13.71 1.54 -15.00
N PRO A 9 13.67 2.09 -16.22
CA PRO A 9 14.63 3.12 -16.58
C PRO A 9 14.62 4.19 -15.48
N PRO A 10 15.72 4.93 -15.27
CA PRO A 10 15.70 6.20 -14.56
C PRO A 10 14.91 7.25 -15.37
N TYR A 11 13.77 6.87 -15.95
CA TYR A 11 12.68 7.77 -16.27
C TYR A 11 12.00 8.17 -14.96
N VAL A 12 12.78 8.86 -14.12
CA VAL A 12 12.26 10.10 -13.58
C VAL A 12 12.03 10.97 -14.82
N ARG A 13 10.87 10.81 -15.47
CA ARG A 13 10.34 11.91 -16.26
C ARG A 13 10.46 13.10 -15.32
N ASN A 14 11.12 14.18 -15.74
CA ASN A 14 10.96 15.44 -15.04
C ASN A 14 9.48 15.76 -15.16
N TYR A 15 8.71 15.27 -14.19
CA TYR A 15 7.27 15.40 -14.15
C TYR A 15 7.05 16.85 -13.75
N ASP A 16 6.66 17.63 -14.75
CA ASP A 16 6.20 18.99 -14.55
C ASP A 16 5.09 18.98 -13.48
N ARG A 17 5.00 20.09 -12.75
CA ARG A 17 4.01 20.36 -11.73
C ARG A 17 2.59 19.98 -12.18
N SER A 18 2.28 20.13 -13.47
CA SER A 18 1.02 19.72 -14.10
C SER A 18 0.67 18.26 -13.84
N TRP A 19 1.58 17.32 -14.10
CA TRP A 19 1.31 15.89 -13.95
C TRP A 19 1.14 15.48 -12.48
N LYS A 20 1.88 16.12 -11.57
CA LYS A 20 1.67 15.92 -10.12
C LYS A 20 0.26 16.36 -9.72
N MET A 21 -0.18 17.53 -10.19
CA MET A 21 -1.51 18.04 -9.91
C MET A 21 -2.61 17.15 -10.49
N GLU A 22 -2.43 16.63 -11.72
CA GLU A 22 -3.38 15.70 -12.37
C GLU A 22 -3.55 14.41 -11.55
N ILE A 23 -2.47 13.82 -11.04
CA ILE A 23 -2.57 12.62 -10.20
C ILE A 23 -3.19 12.94 -8.85
N MET A 24 -2.80 14.05 -8.22
CA MET A 24 -3.40 14.46 -6.96
C MET A 24 -4.90 14.72 -7.10
N GLU A 25 -5.34 15.33 -8.20
CA GLU A 25 -6.75 15.57 -8.51
C GLU A 25 -7.48 14.25 -8.81
N ALA A 26 -6.89 13.36 -9.59
CA ALA A 26 -7.45 12.02 -9.84
C ALA A 26 -7.63 11.24 -8.53
N MET A 27 -6.70 11.37 -7.57
CA MET A 27 -6.78 10.71 -6.27
C MET A 27 -7.85 11.28 -5.33
N LEU A 28 -8.30 12.51 -5.53
CA LEU A 28 -9.40 13.07 -4.73
C LEU A 28 -10.73 12.36 -4.99
N PHE A 29 -10.90 11.80 -6.20
CA PHE A 29 -12.12 11.13 -6.63
C PHE A 29 -11.93 9.63 -6.84
N SER A 30 -10.72 9.11 -6.64
CA SER A 30 -10.46 7.69 -6.81
C SER A 30 -10.78 6.87 -5.57
N GLN A 31 -11.06 5.60 -5.82
CA GLN A 31 -11.36 4.65 -4.76
C GLN A 31 -10.17 4.50 -3.80
N SER A 32 -10.48 4.38 -2.50
CA SER A 32 -9.47 4.19 -1.47
C SER A 32 -9.06 2.72 -1.39
N LEU A 33 -7.74 2.48 -1.32
CA LEU A 33 -7.16 1.17 -1.05
C LEU A 33 -6.30 1.27 0.21
N VAL A 34 -6.58 0.41 1.18
CA VAL A 34 -5.85 0.36 2.45
C VAL A 34 -4.77 -0.71 2.40
N ILE A 35 -3.57 -0.32 2.81
CA ILE A 35 -2.45 -1.21 3.10
C ILE A 35 -2.26 -1.24 4.62
N ASP A 36 -2.56 -2.37 5.23
CA ASP A 36 -2.44 -2.57 6.68
C ASP A 36 -1.01 -2.97 7.06
N CYS A 37 -0.26 -2.03 7.63
CA CYS A 37 1.15 -2.20 8.01
C CYS A 37 1.36 -2.84 9.40
N GLY A 38 0.31 -3.37 10.03
CA GLY A 38 0.34 -3.91 11.40
C GLY A 38 1.10 -5.23 11.62
N TYR A 39 1.74 -5.80 10.59
CA TYR A 39 2.32 -7.15 10.63
C TYR A 39 3.85 -7.20 10.82
N ASP A 40 4.50 -6.07 11.12
CA ASP A 40 5.98 -6.01 11.13
C ASP A 40 6.63 -6.92 12.18
N ALA A 41 5.97 -7.13 13.33
CA ALA A 41 6.39 -8.07 14.37
C ALA A 41 6.35 -9.54 13.94
N HIS A 42 5.56 -9.87 12.90
CA HIS A 42 5.38 -11.23 12.40
C HIS A 42 6.31 -11.58 11.23
N MET A 43 7.13 -10.62 10.77
CA MET A 43 8.04 -10.81 9.65
C MET A 43 9.49 -10.76 10.10
N ASN A 44 10.31 -11.67 9.60
CA ASN A 44 11.75 -11.57 9.74
C ASN A 44 12.33 -10.47 8.80
N ASN A 45 13.62 -10.14 8.95
CA ASN A 45 14.25 -9.07 8.16
C ASN A 45 14.18 -9.28 6.64
N ALA A 46 14.23 -10.53 6.16
CA ALA A 46 14.13 -10.83 4.74
C ALA A 46 12.69 -10.66 4.24
N GLU A 47 11.71 -11.12 5.02
CA GLU A 47 10.27 -10.93 4.76
C GLU A 47 9.90 -9.45 4.74
N LEU A 48 10.31 -8.68 5.76
CA LEU A 48 10.15 -7.22 5.80
C LEU A 48 10.74 -6.53 4.56
N SER A 49 11.93 -6.96 4.13
CA SER A 49 12.59 -6.37 2.96
C SER A 49 11.89 -6.75 1.65
N ASN A 50 11.26 -7.91 1.58
CA ASN A 50 10.46 -8.32 0.42
C ASN A 50 9.10 -7.63 0.40
N CYS A 51 8.44 -7.50 1.55
CA CYS A 51 7.19 -6.76 1.71
C CYS A 51 7.40 -5.29 1.30
N ALA A 52 8.46 -4.64 1.79
CA ALA A 52 8.80 -3.27 1.38
C ALA A 52 8.97 -3.14 -0.14
N LYS A 53 9.64 -4.10 -0.80
CA LYS A 53 9.78 -4.11 -2.27
C LYS A 53 8.44 -4.26 -2.97
N GLN A 54 7.55 -5.13 -2.49
CA GLN A 54 6.21 -5.32 -3.07
C GLN A 54 5.37 -4.04 -2.94
N ILE A 55 5.45 -3.34 -1.80
CA ILE A 55 4.76 -2.06 -1.60
C ILE A 55 5.32 -0.97 -2.52
N LEU A 56 6.64 -0.90 -2.71
CA LEU A 56 7.25 0.04 -3.65
C LEU A 56 6.81 -0.24 -5.10
N LEU A 57 6.68 -1.52 -5.48
CA LEU A 57 6.13 -1.92 -6.77
C LEU A 57 4.65 -1.53 -6.90
N LEU A 58 3.83 -1.83 -5.89
CA LEU A 58 2.42 -1.40 -5.83
C LEU A 58 2.31 0.11 -6.06
N PHE A 59 3.10 0.90 -5.34
CA PHE A 59 3.08 2.35 -5.47
C PHE A 59 3.47 2.81 -6.88
N ALA A 60 4.53 2.24 -7.46
CA ALA A 60 4.97 2.57 -8.80
C ALA A 60 3.92 2.24 -9.88
N GLU A 61 3.33 1.04 -9.81
CA GLU A 61 2.28 0.60 -10.72
C GLU A 61 1.03 1.47 -10.57
N ASN A 62 0.56 1.70 -9.34
CA ASN A 62 -0.60 2.53 -9.06
C ASN A 62 -0.43 3.95 -9.62
N ARG A 63 0.74 4.56 -9.42
CA ARG A 63 1.07 5.90 -9.93
C ARG A 63 1.07 5.99 -11.46
N SER A 64 1.27 4.87 -12.15
CA SER A 64 1.23 4.80 -13.62
C SER A 64 -0.14 4.37 -14.17
N HIS A 65 -1.06 3.96 -13.31
CA HIS A 65 -2.38 3.47 -13.70
C HIS A 65 -3.28 4.61 -14.18
N ARG A 66 -4.16 4.32 -15.13
CA ARG A 66 -5.11 5.31 -15.68
C ARG A 66 -6.10 5.80 -14.63
N GLU A 67 -6.48 4.92 -13.72
CA GLU A 67 -7.40 5.15 -12.62
C GLU A 67 -6.68 4.72 -11.32
N PRO A 68 -5.79 5.56 -10.77
CA PRO A 68 -4.98 5.19 -9.62
C PRO A 68 -5.81 5.16 -8.34
N PHE A 69 -5.62 4.16 -7.50
CA PHE A 69 -6.19 4.16 -6.14
C PHE A 69 -5.64 5.30 -5.30
N ASN A 70 -6.48 5.84 -4.43
CA ASN A 70 -6.05 6.66 -3.31
C ASN A 70 -5.47 5.75 -2.22
N LEU A 71 -4.14 5.63 -2.16
CA LEU A 71 -3.47 4.70 -1.24
C LEU A 71 -3.46 5.25 0.19
N HIS A 72 -3.81 4.39 1.15
CA HIS A 72 -3.73 4.66 2.59
C HIS A 72 -2.92 3.59 3.30
N PHE A 73 -1.80 3.98 3.90
CA PHE A 73 -1.02 3.11 4.78
C PHE A 73 -1.51 3.34 6.21
N CYS A 74 -2.21 2.35 6.76
CA CYS A 74 -2.73 2.36 8.12
C CYS A 74 -1.88 1.46 9.03
N ASN A 75 -2.02 1.61 10.35
CA ASN A 75 -1.16 0.94 11.33
C ASN A 75 0.34 1.14 11.01
N ALA A 76 0.70 2.33 10.53
CA ALA A 76 2.00 2.65 9.97
C ALA A 76 2.76 3.72 10.78
N PRO A 77 3.06 3.49 12.08
CA PRO A 77 3.89 4.41 12.84
C PRO A 77 5.30 4.45 12.25
N ARG A 78 5.96 5.61 12.39
CA ARG A 78 7.25 5.84 11.69
C ARG A 78 8.39 4.94 12.19
N ASP A 79 8.29 4.41 13.40
CA ASP A 79 9.23 3.45 13.98
C ASP A 79 8.93 1.98 13.61
N ASN A 80 7.85 1.70 12.88
CA ASN A 80 7.56 0.38 12.31
C ASN A 80 8.67 -0.04 11.34
N LYS A 81 9.16 -1.28 11.47
CA LYS A 81 10.33 -1.76 10.70
C LYS A 81 10.08 -1.83 9.20
N LEU A 82 8.84 -2.11 8.79
CA LEU A 82 8.43 -2.09 7.40
C LEU A 82 8.42 -0.66 6.87
N VAL A 83 7.78 0.26 7.60
CA VAL A 83 7.68 1.68 7.23
C VAL A 83 9.06 2.31 7.07
N MET A 84 9.98 2.07 8.02
CA MET A 84 11.36 2.56 7.91
C MET A 84 12.08 2.05 6.64
N LYS A 85 11.82 0.82 6.20
CA LYS A 85 12.39 0.28 4.96
C LYS A 85 11.81 0.96 3.72
N ILE A 86 10.50 1.24 3.73
CA ILE A 86 9.83 1.98 2.65
C ILE A 86 10.37 3.41 2.59
N GLU A 87 10.44 4.11 3.72
CA GLU A 87 10.94 5.49 3.82
C GLU A 87 12.38 5.60 3.30
N LYS A 88 13.24 4.64 3.61
CA LYS A 88 14.62 4.61 3.08
C LYS A 88 14.66 4.59 1.55
N SER A 89 13.71 3.91 0.90
CA SER A 89 13.62 3.83 -0.56
C SER A 89 12.76 4.93 -1.18
N LEU A 90 11.89 5.57 -0.38
CA LEU A 90 10.99 6.63 -0.80
C LEU A 90 11.03 7.80 0.20
N PRO A 91 12.13 8.57 0.28
CA PRO A 91 12.33 9.56 1.33
C PRO A 91 11.32 10.72 1.31
N THR A 92 10.66 10.94 0.17
CA THR A 92 9.65 11.98 -0.02
C THR A 92 8.25 11.56 0.39
N MET A 93 8.04 10.35 0.90
CA MET A 93 6.69 9.81 1.16
C MET A 93 5.87 10.62 2.18
N TYR A 94 6.54 11.42 3.02
CA TYR A 94 5.91 12.32 3.99
C TYR A 94 5.76 13.77 3.49
N ASN A 95 6.17 14.08 2.26
CA ASN A 95 5.96 15.41 1.72
C ASN A 95 4.45 15.65 1.55
N PRO A 96 3.92 16.84 1.88
CA PRO A 96 2.49 17.13 1.75
C PRO A 96 1.93 17.00 0.32
N ASP A 97 2.79 17.15 -0.70
CA ASP A 97 2.44 16.99 -2.13
C ASP A 97 2.66 15.55 -2.64
N PHE A 98 3.02 14.61 -1.75
CA PHE A 98 3.25 13.23 -2.13
C PHE A 98 1.91 12.47 -2.21
N PRO A 99 1.65 11.72 -3.31
CA PRO A 99 0.38 11.03 -3.53
C PRO A 99 0.25 9.74 -2.70
N LEU A 100 0.32 9.86 -1.37
CA LEU A 100 0.19 8.76 -0.42
C LEU A 100 -0.30 9.28 0.94
N ASN A 101 -1.30 8.62 1.51
CA ASN A 101 -1.73 8.88 2.88
C ASN A 101 -1.06 7.87 3.81
N ILE A 102 -0.46 8.34 4.90
CA ILE A 102 0.20 7.49 5.90
C ILE A 102 -0.31 7.90 7.27
N THR A 103 -0.71 6.92 8.07
CA THR A 103 -1.23 7.15 9.42
C THR A 103 -0.90 6.00 10.35
N GLU A 104 -0.66 6.32 11.62
CA GLU A 104 -0.45 5.33 12.67
C GLU A 104 -1.77 4.69 13.12
N LYS A 105 -2.91 5.32 12.78
CA LYS A 105 -4.26 4.89 13.17
C LYS A 105 -4.66 3.57 12.53
N HIS A 106 -5.54 2.86 13.21
CA HIS A 106 -6.21 1.70 12.65
C HIS A 106 -7.17 2.12 11.53
N TYR A 107 -7.30 1.29 10.48
CA TYR A 107 -8.13 1.62 9.32
C TYR A 107 -9.61 1.84 9.67
N THR A 108 -10.12 1.22 10.75
CA THR A 108 -11.49 1.46 11.26
C THR A 108 -11.69 2.82 11.92
N GLU A 109 -10.61 3.53 12.24
CA GLU A 109 -10.66 4.91 12.74
C GLU A 109 -10.59 5.94 11.59
N VAL A 110 -10.19 5.49 10.40
CA VAL A 110 -10.01 6.32 9.20
C VAL A 110 -11.22 6.21 8.28
N PHE A 111 -11.83 5.02 8.21
CA PHE A 111 -12.90 4.68 7.27
C PHE A 111 -14.13 4.10 7.97
N PRO A 112 -15.33 4.30 7.39
CA PRO A 112 -16.56 3.69 7.90
C PRO A 112 -16.49 2.17 7.81
N LYS A 113 -16.74 1.51 8.94
CA LYS A 113 -16.54 0.06 9.10
C LYS A 113 -17.36 -0.77 8.10
N GLU A 114 -18.58 -0.31 7.81
CA GLU A 114 -19.53 -0.94 6.90
C GLU A 114 -19.07 -0.97 5.43
N LYS A 115 -18.07 -0.16 5.06
CA LYS A 115 -17.47 -0.15 3.72
C LYS A 115 -16.21 -1.00 3.61
N LEU A 116 -15.68 -1.52 4.73
CA LEU A 116 -14.39 -2.19 4.74
C LEU A 116 -14.51 -3.65 4.29
N VAL A 117 -13.71 -4.02 3.29
CA VAL A 117 -13.59 -5.39 2.80
C VAL A 117 -12.15 -5.84 2.93
N TYR A 118 -11.86 -6.70 3.90
CA TYR A 118 -10.51 -7.22 4.11
C TYR A 118 -10.23 -8.41 3.19
N LEU A 119 -9.27 -8.26 2.29
CA LEU A 119 -8.84 -9.32 1.37
C LEU A 119 -7.83 -10.22 2.07
N THR A 120 -8.21 -11.48 2.30
CA THR A 120 -7.35 -12.48 2.92
C THR A 120 -7.52 -13.86 2.28
N PRO A 121 -6.42 -14.59 2.03
CA PRO A 121 -6.50 -15.95 1.49
C PRO A 121 -7.11 -16.95 2.49
N HIS A 122 -7.26 -16.57 3.76
CA HIS A 122 -7.84 -17.41 4.79
C HIS A 122 -9.37 -17.26 4.92
N CYS A 123 -9.98 -16.34 4.16
CA CYS A 123 -11.43 -16.16 4.17
C CYS A 123 -12.14 -17.40 3.60
N ARG A 124 -13.29 -17.77 4.18
CA ARG A 124 -14.17 -18.82 3.62
C ARG A 124 -15.02 -18.32 2.47
N GLU A 125 -15.24 -17.01 2.41
CA GLU A 125 -16.06 -16.35 1.41
C GLU A 125 -15.18 -15.81 0.30
N GLU A 126 -15.52 -16.15 -0.94
CA GLU A 126 -14.86 -15.61 -2.13
C GLU A 126 -15.48 -14.25 -2.49
N LEU A 127 -14.63 -13.28 -2.82
CA LEU A 127 -15.08 -12.04 -3.44
C LEU A 127 -15.52 -12.35 -4.88
N LYS A 128 -16.83 -12.34 -5.11
CA LYS A 128 -17.42 -12.67 -6.42
C LYS A 128 -17.47 -11.47 -7.36
N GLU A 129 -17.75 -10.29 -6.81
CA GLU A 129 -17.93 -9.06 -7.56
C GLU A 129 -17.17 -7.94 -6.88
N TYR A 130 -16.57 -7.08 -7.68
CA TYR A 130 -15.91 -5.87 -7.24
C TYR A 130 -16.93 -4.73 -7.09
N ASN A 131 -16.79 -3.90 -6.07
CA ASN A 131 -17.66 -2.79 -5.77
C ASN A 131 -16.82 -1.51 -5.58
N ASP A 132 -17.08 -0.51 -6.40
CA ASP A 132 -16.38 0.78 -6.37
C ASP A 132 -16.67 1.58 -5.09
N ASP A 133 -17.77 1.29 -4.39
CA ASP A 133 -18.18 1.98 -3.15
C ASP A 133 -17.51 1.42 -1.88
N ASP A 134 -16.90 0.24 -1.99
CA ASP A 134 -16.20 -0.46 -0.91
C ASP A 134 -14.74 0.01 -0.80
N ILE A 135 -14.16 -0.22 0.37
CA ILE A 135 -12.77 0.10 0.70
C ILE A 135 -12.06 -1.21 1.01
N TYR A 136 -11.26 -1.64 0.05
CA TYR A 136 -10.51 -2.88 0.15
C TYR A 136 -9.28 -2.70 1.04
N ILE A 137 -8.98 -3.72 1.86
CA ILE A 137 -7.80 -3.76 2.72
C ILE A 137 -6.92 -4.93 2.29
N ILE A 138 -5.63 -4.66 2.14
CA ILE A 138 -4.59 -5.66 1.90
C ILE A 138 -3.61 -5.63 3.07
N GLY A 139 -3.40 -6.78 3.71
CA GLY A 139 -2.37 -6.93 4.73
C GLY A 139 -0.96 -6.81 4.14
N ALA A 140 -0.15 -5.88 4.67
CA ALA A 140 1.24 -5.73 4.29
C ALA A 140 2.11 -6.78 4.99
N MET A 141 2.03 -8.02 4.52
CA MET A 141 2.78 -9.14 5.07
C MET A 141 3.39 -10.03 3.99
N VAL A 142 4.50 -10.67 4.34
CA VAL A 142 5.08 -11.78 3.60
C VAL A 142 5.31 -12.90 4.61
N ASP A 143 4.60 -14.01 4.45
CA ASP A 143 4.38 -15.05 5.45
C ASP A 143 5.05 -16.39 5.08
N LYS A 144 6.14 -16.33 4.30
CA LYS A 144 6.80 -17.53 3.72
C LYS A 144 7.26 -18.55 4.76
N VAL A 145 7.56 -18.12 5.98
CA VAL A 145 8.06 -18.98 7.05
C VAL A 145 6.97 -19.33 8.08
N ASN A 146 6.03 -18.41 8.36
CA ASN A 146 4.95 -18.60 9.32
C ASN A 146 3.60 -18.31 8.66
N ASN A 147 2.80 -19.36 8.42
CA ASN A 147 1.51 -19.27 7.73
C ASN A 147 0.31 -19.19 8.71
N GLU A 148 0.50 -18.58 9.88
CA GLU A 148 -0.62 -18.33 10.79
C GLU A 148 -1.65 -17.40 10.13
N PRO A 149 -2.96 -17.59 10.37
CA PRO A 149 -4.01 -16.79 9.73
C PRO A 149 -4.14 -15.40 10.38
N LEU A 150 -3.11 -14.58 10.26
CA LEU A 150 -2.97 -13.29 10.97
C LEU A 150 -3.99 -12.22 10.56
N SER A 151 -4.65 -12.40 9.40
CA SER A 151 -5.64 -11.46 8.85
C SER A 151 -7.10 -11.81 9.16
N LEU A 152 -7.36 -12.85 9.96
CA LEU A 152 -8.71 -13.24 10.41
C LEU A 152 -9.06 -12.79 11.84
N GLY A 153 -8.18 -12.02 12.48
CA GLY A 153 -8.29 -11.58 13.87
C GLY A 153 -9.08 -10.27 14.07
#